data_AF-A0A1B7NBE8-F1
#
_entry.id   AF-A0A1B7NBE8-F1
#
_cell.length_a   1.000
_cell.length_b   1.000
_cell.length_c   1.000
_cell.angle_alpha   90.00
_cell.angle_beta   90.00
_cell.angle_gamma   90.00
#
_symmetry.space_group_name_H-M   'P 1'
#
loop_
_entity.id
_entity.type
_entity.pdbx_description
1 polymer ?
#
loop_
_entity_poly.entity_id
_entity_poly.type
_entity_poly.pdbx_seq_one_letter_code
_entity_poly.pdbx_strand_id
1 'polypeptide(L)'
;MDFGHKTFWASLVRKRAEIEGLMYHVEKRAYQLILQAQDALWVLDRDPDAHESVDCSGYDDESVRRDASFQSTDGDQGAVIEDPLETALREKAIEFREKIRSRLARYCAPSTSKYHAERLEVISAYVRRAIFTESALMFLSQSYDSVMALLSDDNLDLVTLEKIWTAIKNSCVHDVRDAVDDVLRANDEGDYVMVLGGKVFKDASGEEWPLHAWGHMMAIYQCYSCLRSSCKTVDEIIALTRFVLFSQTSLSLSCLKYTNGFDGAKELILAGFIPRTIPLSSPRHSITCTDSGSYCAGPTWEETKSNLSLYGALSLNDPKAQAFVNACIRHPDLMVMVRKGAGGRVIRSRPVVWTSRKRRARSQSGLASVPWEKTHDVVHCQDGVLEAARPSGWKHQQIADCLMVVLVDGGEGNMGDFVRKLVEIWCRVYRVDDREELYCVLERPFVEAGELEKCTCCHHEITFTLPTIHGNVVSAYDSLWGTTPPPWLVENPNQFRLATDLF
;
A
#
# COMPACT_ATOMS: atom_id res chain seq x y z
N MET A 1 42.92 -20.74 -35.19
CA MET A 1 41.59 -20.69 -35.84
C MET A 1 40.54 -19.91 -35.02
N ASP A 2 40.93 -19.16 -33.98
CA ASP A 2 39.98 -18.62 -32.98
C ASP A 2 39.54 -17.15 -33.25
N PHE A 3 40.21 -16.45 -34.17
CA PHE A 3 39.94 -15.03 -34.48
C PHE A 3 38.71 -14.85 -35.39
N GLY A 4 38.52 -15.73 -36.38
CA GLY A 4 37.35 -15.70 -37.27
C GLY A 4 36.04 -15.96 -36.52
N HIS A 5 36.04 -16.91 -35.58
CA HIS A 5 34.88 -17.23 -34.76
C HIS A 5 34.50 -16.08 -33.82
N LYS A 6 35.48 -15.44 -33.16
CA LYS A 6 35.24 -14.26 -32.30
C LYS A 6 34.71 -13.06 -33.09
N THR A 7 35.25 -12.81 -34.29
CA THR A 7 34.81 -11.71 -35.15
C THR A 7 33.41 -11.95 -35.72
N PHE A 8 33.12 -13.19 -36.11
CA PHE A 8 31.79 -13.60 -36.55
C PHE A 8 30.76 -13.51 -35.42
N TRP A 9 31.11 -14.00 -34.22
CA TRP A 9 30.27 -13.88 -33.02
C TRP A 9 29.99 -12.41 -32.66
N ALA A 10 31.02 -11.56 -32.64
CA ALA A 10 30.85 -10.12 -32.41
C ALA A 10 29.96 -9.47 -33.47
N SER A 11 30.08 -9.88 -34.75
CA SER A 11 29.20 -9.40 -35.82
C SER A 11 27.76 -9.86 -35.65
N LEU A 12 27.52 -11.11 -35.22
CA LEU A 12 26.19 -11.63 -34.91
C LEU A 12 25.56 -10.89 -33.73
N VAL A 13 26.32 -10.67 -32.65
CA VAL A 13 25.86 -9.89 -31.49
C VAL A 13 25.49 -8.47 -31.89
N ARG A 14 26.32 -7.81 -32.72
CA ARG A 14 26.01 -6.47 -33.23
C ARG A 14 24.75 -6.47 -34.10
N LYS A 15 24.61 -7.43 -35.02
CA LYS A 15 23.44 -7.54 -35.90
C LYS A 15 22.16 -7.81 -35.11
N ARG A 16 22.25 -8.67 -34.09
CA ARG A 16 21.16 -8.91 -33.14
C ARG A 16 20.76 -7.61 -32.42
N ALA A 17 21.73 -6.85 -31.91
CA ALA A 17 21.46 -5.57 -31.25
C ALA A 17 20.83 -4.53 -32.20
N GLU A 18 21.25 -4.49 -33.47
CA GLU A 18 20.62 -3.65 -34.50
C GLU A 18 19.15 -4.04 -34.74
N ILE A 19 18.86 -5.35 -34.82
CA ILE A 19 17.49 -5.87 -34.99
C ILE A 19 16.63 -5.58 -33.75
N GLU A 20 17.14 -5.85 -32.55
CA GLU A 20 16.45 -5.57 -31.29
C GLU A 20 16.15 -4.07 -31.15
N GLY A 21 17.09 -3.20 -31.55
CA GLY A 21 16.87 -1.75 -31.61
C GLY A 21 15.77 -1.35 -32.60
N LEU A 22 15.77 -1.93 -33.80
CA LEU A 22 14.74 -1.67 -34.80
C LEU A 22 13.35 -2.13 -34.30
N MET A 23 13.27 -3.33 -33.72
CA MET A 23 12.03 -3.86 -33.15
C MET A 23 11.48 -2.94 -32.07
N TYR A 24 12.33 -2.48 -31.15
CA TYR A 24 11.93 -1.51 -30.13
C TYR A 24 11.34 -0.23 -30.71
N HIS A 25 11.94 0.33 -31.77
CA HIS A 25 11.40 1.52 -32.43
C HIS A 25 10.05 1.26 -33.11
N VAL A 26 9.88 0.10 -33.74
CA VAL A 26 8.61 -0.32 -34.35
C VAL A 26 7.52 -0.50 -33.29
N GLU A 27 7.82 -1.20 -32.20
CA GLU A 27 6.90 -1.41 -31.07
C GLU A 27 6.49 -0.08 -30.44
N LYS A 28 7.45 0.82 -30.20
CA LYS A 28 7.17 2.16 -29.67
C LYS A 28 6.31 2.98 -30.61
N ARG A 29 6.59 2.96 -31.92
CA ARG A 29 5.78 3.68 -32.90
C ARG A 29 4.37 3.09 -33.02
N ALA A 30 4.26 1.77 -33.05
CA ALA A 30 2.97 1.09 -33.08
C ALA A 30 2.16 1.42 -31.83
N TYR A 31 2.79 1.44 -30.66
CA TYR A 31 2.16 1.86 -29.41
C TYR A 31 1.60 3.28 -29.49
N GLN A 32 2.39 4.25 -29.97
CA GLN A 32 1.92 5.62 -30.19
C GLN A 32 0.70 5.68 -31.13
N LEU A 33 0.71 4.89 -32.21
CA LEU A 33 -0.39 4.85 -33.17
C LEU A 33 -1.65 4.22 -32.57
N ILE A 34 -1.51 3.16 -31.76
CA ILE A 34 -2.62 2.54 -31.02
C ILE A 34 -3.24 3.56 -30.08
N LEU A 35 -2.42 4.27 -29.31
CA LEU A 35 -2.89 5.31 -28.40
C LEU A 35 -3.56 6.47 -29.16
N GLN A 36 -2.99 6.90 -30.27
CA GLN A 36 -3.58 7.94 -31.12
C GLN A 36 -4.94 7.52 -31.68
N ALA A 37 -5.09 6.26 -32.10
CA ALA A 37 -6.35 5.74 -32.62
C ALA A 37 -7.45 5.65 -31.54
N GLN A 38 -7.08 5.61 -30.26
CA GLN A 38 -7.99 5.56 -29.12
C GLN A 38 -8.11 6.91 -28.39
N ASP A 39 -7.63 8.01 -28.98
CA ASP A 39 -7.56 9.35 -28.34
C ASP A 39 -6.86 9.34 -26.96
N ALA A 40 -5.91 8.41 -26.76
CA ALA A 40 -5.26 8.11 -25.49
C ALA A 40 -3.78 8.50 -25.43
N LEU A 41 -3.34 9.50 -26.21
CA LEU A 41 -1.93 9.94 -26.23
C LEU A 41 -1.42 10.42 -24.86
N TRP A 42 -2.32 10.81 -23.95
CA TRP A 42 -2.00 11.14 -22.56
C TRP A 42 -1.27 10.03 -21.81
N VAL A 43 -1.35 8.78 -22.27
CA VAL A 43 -0.60 7.65 -21.69
C VAL A 43 0.90 7.86 -21.86
N LEU A 44 1.34 8.53 -22.94
CA LEU A 44 2.74 8.85 -23.21
C LEU A 44 3.26 10.03 -22.38
N ASP A 45 2.36 10.89 -21.90
CA ASP A 45 2.69 12.04 -21.04
C ASP A 45 2.96 11.63 -19.58
N ARG A 46 2.81 10.33 -19.25
CA ARG A 46 3.22 9.79 -17.95
C ARG A 46 4.74 9.75 -17.89
N ASP A 47 5.35 10.81 -17.37
CA ASP A 47 6.76 10.80 -16.94
C ASP A 47 6.97 9.68 -15.90
N PRO A 48 7.73 8.62 -16.23
CA PRO A 48 8.22 7.70 -15.22
C PRO A 48 9.32 8.45 -14.48
N ASP A 49 9.05 8.92 -13.25
CA ASP A 49 10.02 9.50 -12.30
C ASP A 49 11.32 10.04 -12.94
N ALA A 50 11.32 11.33 -13.25
CA ALA A 50 12.41 12.12 -13.82
C ALA A 50 13.83 11.54 -13.58
N HIS A 51 14.34 10.82 -14.57
CA HIS A 51 15.77 10.71 -14.83
C HIS A 51 16.06 11.38 -16.16
N GLU A 52 16.69 12.55 -16.07
CA GLU A 52 17.24 13.31 -17.19
C GLU A 52 18.13 12.40 -18.04
N SER A 53 17.76 12.19 -19.30
CA SER A 53 18.73 11.93 -20.36
C SER A 53 18.49 12.90 -21.49
N VAL A 54 19.43 13.83 -21.57
CA VAL A 54 19.68 14.84 -22.60
C VAL A 54 19.51 14.30 -24.03
N ASP A 55 18.96 15.17 -24.87
CA ASP A 55 18.80 15.15 -26.33
C ASP A 55 19.72 14.24 -27.15
N CYS A 56 19.12 13.63 -28.19
CA CYS A 56 19.54 13.55 -29.60
C CYS A 56 18.52 12.64 -30.31
N SER A 57 17.97 12.85 -31.51
CA SER A 57 18.31 13.67 -32.68
C SER A 57 17.12 13.64 -33.64
N GLY A 58 16.93 14.70 -34.44
CA GLY A 58 15.98 14.72 -35.55
C GLY A 58 16.48 14.01 -36.81
N TYR A 59 15.51 13.80 -37.73
CA TYR A 59 15.56 13.69 -39.20
C TYR A 59 14.81 12.49 -39.81
N ASP A 60 13.86 12.90 -40.66
CA ASP A 60 13.32 12.41 -41.93
C ASP A 60 12.70 11.00 -42.10
N ASP A 61 11.42 11.07 -42.48
CA ASP A 61 10.64 10.13 -43.27
C ASP A 61 11.39 9.65 -44.51
N GLU A 62 11.51 8.32 -44.68
CA GLU A 62 11.29 7.72 -46.00
C GLU A 62 10.65 6.33 -45.86
N SER A 63 9.56 6.16 -46.60
CA SER A 63 8.77 4.94 -46.72
C SER A 63 9.50 3.87 -47.54
N VAL A 64 9.63 2.66 -47.00
CA VAL A 64 10.00 1.48 -47.80
C VAL A 64 8.91 0.42 -47.72
N ARG A 65 8.35 0.12 -48.89
CA ARG A 65 7.27 -0.85 -49.14
C ARG A 65 7.68 -2.28 -48.77
N ARG A 66 6.71 -3.01 -48.22
CA ARG A 66 6.72 -4.47 -48.04
C ARG A 66 6.76 -5.18 -49.40
N ASP A 67 7.51 -6.28 -49.47
CA ASP A 67 7.05 -7.57 -50.03
C ASP A 67 8.12 -8.64 -49.78
N ALA A 68 7.74 -9.72 -49.08
CA ALA A 68 8.29 -11.07 -49.26
C ALA A 68 7.48 -12.07 -48.43
N SER A 69 6.51 -12.71 -49.08
CA SER A 69 5.91 -13.96 -48.63
C SER A 69 6.95 -15.08 -48.69
N PHE A 70 7.30 -15.68 -47.56
CA PHE A 70 7.97 -16.98 -47.55
C PHE A 70 6.91 -18.07 -47.36
N GLN A 71 6.56 -18.74 -48.47
CA GLN A 71 5.93 -20.04 -48.43
C GLN A 71 7.00 -21.07 -48.09
N SER A 72 6.89 -21.71 -46.93
CA SER A 72 7.66 -22.92 -46.61
C SER A 72 6.99 -24.11 -47.31
N THR A 73 7.72 -24.73 -48.22
CA THR A 73 7.36 -26.04 -48.79
C THR A 73 7.52 -27.13 -47.74
N ASP A 74 6.43 -27.83 -47.46
CA ASP A 74 6.40 -29.11 -46.75
C ASP A 74 7.28 -30.14 -47.44
N GLY A 75 8.05 -30.88 -46.63
CA GLY A 75 8.80 -32.03 -47.09
C GLY A 75 9.64 -32.67 -46.00
N ASP A 76 9.08 -33.71 -45.40
CA ASP A 76 9.67 -35.04 -45.20
C ASP A 76 9.67 -35.54 -43.74
N GLN A 77 8.94 -36.65 -43.54
CA GLN A 77 8.77 -37.35 -42.27
C GLN A 77 10.03 -38.17 -41.94
N GLY A 78 11.08 -37.50 -41.51
CA GLY A 78 12.11 -38.10 -40.65
C GLY A 78 11.72 -37.90 -39.18
N ALA A 79 12.06 -38.82 -38.28
CA ALA A 79 11.89 -38.60 -36.85
C ALA A 79 12.54 -37.27 -36.48
N VAL A 80 11.70 -36.26 -36.20
CA VAL A 80 12.14 -34.90 -35.88
C VAL A 80 12.96 -35.02 -34.61
N ILE A 81 14.28 -34.97 -34.75
CA ILE A 81 15.17 -34.75 -33.61
C ILE A 81 14.86 -33.32 -33.18
N GLU A 82 13.96 -33.21 -32.21
CA GLU A 82 13.57 -31.94 -31.62
C GLU A 82 14.85 -31.26 -31.10
N ASP A 83 15.13 -30.04 -31.56
CA ASP A 83 16.34 -29.32 -31.18
C ASP A 83 16.37 -29.21 -29.64
N PRO A 84 17.42 -29.72 -28.97
CA PRO A 84 17.55 -29.63 -27.51
C PRO A 84 17.39 -28.20 -26.97
N LEU A 85 17.78 -27.19 -27.75
CA LEU A 85 17.57 -25.79 -27.39
C LEU A 85 16.11 -25.37 -27.50
N GLU A 86 15.41 -25.75 -28.57
CA GLU A 86 13.97 -25.46 -28.72
C GLU A 86 13.14 -26.16 -27.63
N THR A 87 13.48 -27.42 -27.32
CA THR A 87 12.87 -28.16 -26.21
C THR A 87 13.11 -27.45 -24.87
N ALA A 88 14.35 -27.03 -24.59
CA ALA A 88 14.68 -26.31 -23.37
C ALA A 88 13.97 -24.94 -23.28
N LEU A 89 13.87 -24.20 -24.38
CA LEU A 89 13.15 -22.93 -24.43
C LEU A 89 11.64 -23.12 -24.22
N ARG A 90 11.04 -24.17 -24.82
CA ARG A 90 9.64 -24.53 -24.63
C ARG A 90 9.34 -24.94 -23.19
N GLU A 91 10.16 -25.79 -22.59
CA GLU A 91 10.02 -26.19 -21.19
C GLU A 91 10.10 -24.98 -20.25
N LYS A 92 11.05 -24.07 -20.51
CA LYS A 92 11.21 -22.84 -19.73
C LYS A 92 10.04 -21.86 -19.92
N ALA A 93 9.47 -21.79 -21.14
CA ALA A 93 8.26 -21.02 -21.39
C ALA A 93 7.07 -21.58 -20.60
N ILE A 94 6.89 -22.91 -20.57
CA ILE A 94 5.87 -23.57 -19.73
C ILE A 94 6.09 -23.21 -18.25
N GLU A 95 7.32 -23.29 -17.75
CA GLU A 95 7.63 -22.92 -16.36
C GLU A 95 7.23 -21.46 -16.04
N PHE A 96 7.57 -20.52 -16.92
CA PHE A 96 7.20 -19.11 -16.75
C PHE A 96 5.69 -18.86 -16.81
N ARG A 97 4.99 -19.54 -17.73
CA ARG A 97 3.53 -19.47 -17.82
C ARG A 97 2.89 -19.94 -16.51
N GLU A 98 3.31 -21.09 -16.02
CA GLU A 98 2.80 -21.67 -14.78
C GLU A 98 3.14 -20.82 -13.55
N LYS A 99 4.30 -20.14 -13.56
CA LYS A 99 4.67 -19.16 -12.54
C LYS A 99 3.75 -17.94 -12.53
N ILE A 100 3.40 -17.39 -13.70
CA ILE A 100 2.41 -16.30 -13.82
C ILE A 100 1.05 -16.78 -13.31
N ARG A 101 0.58 -17.92 -13.81
CA ARG A 101 -0.73 -18.50 -13.45
C ARG A 101 -0.86 -18.74 -11.96
N SER A 102 0.16 -19.34 -11.36
CA SER A 102 0.23 -19.59 -9.92
C SER A 102 0.23 -18.31 -9.11
N ARG A 103 0.93 -17.28 -9.58
CA ARG A 103 1.00 -15.97 -8.89
C ARG A 103 -0.36 -15.31 -8.84
N LEU A 104 -1.08 -15.28 -9.96
CA LEU A 104 -2.42 -14.67 -10.05
C LEU A 104 -3.47 -15.51 -9.29
N ALA A 105 -3.39 -16.84 -9.34
CA ALA A 105 -4.27 -17.72 -8.56
C ALA A 105 -4.22 -17.43 -7.06
N ARG A 106 -3.03 -17.09 -6.52
CA ARG A 106 -2.86 -16.70 -5.10
C ARG A 106 -3.60 -15.41 -4.71
N TYR A 107 -4.11 -14.63 -5.66
CA TYR A 107 -4.89 -13.42 -5.37
C TYR A 107 -6.39 -13.68 -5.29
N CYS A 108 -6.85 -14.88 -5.68
CA CYS A 108 -8.26 -15.21 -5.71
C CYS A 108 -8.86 -15.20 -4.31
N ALA A 109 -10.08 -14.70 -4.21
CA ALA A 109 -10.91 -14.83 -3.02
C ALA A 109 -11.46 -16.27 -2.96
N PRO A 110 -11.82 -16.78 -1.77
CA PRO A 110 -12.51 -18.06 -1.64
C PRO A 110 -13.75 -18.12 -2.55
N SER A 111 -14.05 -19.25 -3.17
CA SER A 111 -15.22 -19.40 -4.06
C SER A 111 -16.56 -19.18 -3.34
N THR A 112 -16.57 -19.31 -2.01
CA THR A 112 -17.73 -19.00 -1.16
C THR A 112 -17.92 -17.51 -0.89
N SER A 113 -16.94 -16.67 -1.23
CA SER A 113 -17.03 -15.21 -1.10
C SER A 113 -17.97 -14.65 -2.17
N LYS A 114 -18.86 -13.74 -1.81
CA LYS A 114 -19.69 -13.02 -2.78
C LYS A 114 -18.87 -12.10 -3.68
N TYR A 115 -17.67 -11.70 -3.25
CA TYR A 115 -16.72 -10.88 -4.01
C TYR A 115 -15.78 -11.72 -4.89
N HIS A 116 -16.02 -13.02 -5.04
CA HIS A 116 -15.17 -13.89 -5.84
C HIS A 116 -15.10 -13.47 -7.32
N ALA A 117 -16.24 -13.25 -7.98
CA ALA A 117 -16.26 -12.83 -9.40
C ALA A 117 -15.59 -11.46 -9.59
N GLU A 118 -15.91 -10.50 -8.72
CA GLU A 118 -15.28 -9.17 -8.70
C GLU A 118 -13.76 -9.26 -8.49
N ARG A 119 -13.28 -10.23 -7.68
CA ARG A 119 -11.84 -10.47 -7.53
C ARG A 119 -11.18 -10.89 -8.83
N LEU A 120 -11.83 -11.73 -9.63
CA LEU A 120 -11.29 -12.17 -10.92
C LEU A 120 -11.18 -11.00 -11.90
N GLU A 121 -12.17 -10.10 -11.88
CA GLU A 121 -12.12 -8.86 -12.68
C GLU A 121 -11.00 -7.92 -12.20
N VAL A 122 -10.80 -7.76 -10.89
CA VAL A 122 -9.67 -6.99 -10.35
C VAL A 122 -8.32 -7.60 -10.76
N ILE A 123 -8.17 -8.92 -10.72
CA ILE A 123 -6.96 -9.60 -11.18
C ILE A 123 -6.71 -9.30 -12.67
N SER A 124 -7.77 -9.32 -13.49
CA SER A 124 -7.70 -8.99 -14.91
C SER A 124 -7.35 -7.51 -15.13
N ALA A 125 -7.98 -6.58 -14.41
CA ALA A 125 -7.66 -5.16 -14.47
C ALA A 125 -6.21 -4.87 -14.06
N TYR A 126 -5.71 -5.58 -13.04
CA TYR A 126 -4.32 -5.51 -12.61
C TYR A 126 -3.36 -5.97 -13.72
N VAL A 127 -3.67 -7.06 -14.43
CA VAL A 127 -2.86 -7.51 -15.58
C VAL A 127 -2.93 -6.53 -16.75
N ARG A 128 -4.10 -5.94 -17.04
CA ARG A 128 -4.21 -4.86 -18.05
C ARG A 128 -3.32 -3.68 -17.68
N ARG A 129 -3.33 -3.30 -16.39
CA ARG A 129 -2.45 -2.25 -15.85
C ARG A 129 -0.97 -2.61 -15.92
N ALA A 130 -0.60 -3.87 -15.75
CA ALA A 130 0.79 -4.28 -16.01
C ALA A 130 1.14 -4.16 -17.50
N ILE A 131 0.25 -4.58 -18.39
CA ILE A 131 0.50 -4.67 -19.83
C ILE A 131 0.55 -3.32 -20.53
N PHE A 132 -0.33 -2.36 -20.18
CA PHE A 132 -0.31 -1.04 -20.83
C PHE A 132 0.98 -0.25 -20.54
N THR A 133 1.72 -0.58 -19.48
CA THR A 133 2.96 0.13 -19.14
C THR A 133 4.12 -0.18 -20.09
N GLU A 134 4.05 -1.27 -20.86
CA GLU A 134 5.10 -1.66 -21.81
C GLU A 134 4.55 -1.71 -23.24
N SER A 135 5.15 -0.90 -24.11
CA SER A 135 4.94 -0.81 -25.55
C SER A 135 4.87 -2.15 -26.28
N ALA A 136 5.82 -3.06 -26.04
CA ALA A 136 5.85 -4.38 -26.66
C ALA A 136 4.62 -5.22 -26.29
N LEU A 137 4.25 -5.20 -25.00
CA LEU A 137 3.08 -5.93 -24.50
C LEU A 137 1.77 -5.28 -24.94
N MET A 138 1.73 -3.95 -25.01
CA MET A 138 0.57 -3.23 -25.53
C MET A 138 0.35 -3.52 -27.01
N PHE A 139 1.42 -3.58 -27.82
CA PHE A 139 1.31 -4.00 -29.22
C PHE A 139 0.77 -5.42 -29.34
N LEU A 140 1.34 -6.36 -28.59
CA LEU A 140 0.87 -7.75 -28.52
C LEU A 140 -0.59 -7.86 -28.08
N SER A 141 -1.02 -7.02 -27.13
CA SER A 141 -2.36 -7.05 -26.55
C SER A 141 -3.48 -6.86 -27.58
N GLN A 142 -3.18 -6.23 -28.72
CA GLN A 142 -4.16 -6.01 -29.78
C GLN A 142 -4.56 -7.30 -30.50
N SER A 143 -3.78 -8.38 -30.34
CA SER A 143 -4.08 -9.70 -30.89
C SER A 143 -5.01 -10.55 -30.01
N TYR A 144 -5.42 -10.04 -28.84
CA TYR A 144 -6.20 -10.80 -27.87
C TYR A 144 -7.39 -10.00 -27.33
N ASP A 145 -8.55 -10.66 -27.23
CA ASP A 145 -9.79 -10.04 -26.77
C ASP A 145 -9.92 -10.01 -25.24
N SER A 146 -9.07 -10.74 -24.50
CA SER A 146 -9.11 -10.78 -23.03
C SER A 146 -7.77 -11.14 -22.40
N VAL A 147 -7.62 -10.83 -21.12
CA VAL A 147 -6.47 -11.24 -20.29
C VAL A 147 -6.34 -12.76 -20.28
N MET A 148 -7.45 -13.47 -20.13
CA MET A 148 -7.46 -14.93 -20.08
C MET A 148 -7.04 -15.54 -21.42
N ALA A 149 -7.42 -14.94 -22.55
CA ALA A 149 -6.99 -15.39 -23.87
C ALA A 149 -5.47 -15.25 -24.03
N LEU A 150 -4.90 -14.10 -23.65
CA LEU A 150 -3.45 -13.89 -23.68
C LEU A 150 -2.70 -14.88 -22.78
N LEU A 151 -3.12 -15.02 -21.51
CA LEU A 151 -2.42 -15.88 -20.53
C LEU A 151 -2.66 -17.38 -20.76
N SER A 152 -3.60 -17.74 -21.64
CA SER A 152 -3.87 -19.12 -22.07
C SER A 152 -3.18 -19.50 -23.37
N ASP A 153 -2.51 -18.57 -24.06
CA ASP A 153 -1.85 -18.88 -25.32
C ASP A 153 -0.55 -19.68 -25.10
N ASP A 154 -0.58 -20.91 -25.59
CA ASP A 154 0.54 -21.84 -25.48
C ASP A 154 1.71 -21.49 -26.41
N ASN A 155 1.49 -20.61 -27.39
CA ASN A 155 2.48 -20.21 -28.40
C ASN A 155 3.27 -18.95 -28.03
N LEU A 156 3.00 -18.33 -26.88
CA LEU A 156 3.81 -17.20 -26.41
C LEU A 156 5.26 -17.63 -26.17
N ASP A 157 6.19 -16.90 -26.78
CA ASP A 157 7.62 -17.14 -26.62
C ASP A 157 8.11 -16.76 -25.20
N LEU A 158 9.27 -17.29 -24.83
CA LEU A 158 9.86 -17.08 -23.52
C LEU A 158 10.11 -15.60 -23.20
N VAL A 159 10.55 -14.80 -24.17
CA VAL A 159 10.87 -13.37 -23.94
C VAL A 159 9.61 -12.60 -23.63
N THR A 160 8.52 -12.88 -24.35
CA THR A 160 7.21 -12.29 -24.08
C THR A 160 6.69 -12.68 -22.69
N LEU A 161 6.78 -13.95 -22.31
CA LEU A 161 6.39 -14.41 -20.97
C LEU A 161 7.24 -13.77 -19.86
N GLU A 162 8.54 -13.61 -20.07
CA GLU A 162 9.44 -12.91 -19.16
C GLU A 162 9.06 -11.42 -19.00
N LYS A 163 8.68 -10.75 -20.10
CA LYS A 163 8.17 -9.37 -20.05
C LYS A 163 6.85 -9.27 -19.27
N ILE A 164 5.88 -10.15 -19.54
CA ILE A 164 4.60 -10.20 -18.80
C ILE A 164 4.86 -10.43 -17.30
N TRP A 165 5.68 -11.43 -16.97
CA TRP A 165 6.04 -11.72 -15.58
C TRP A 165 6.69 -10.50 -14.89
N THR A 166 7.59 -9.82 -15.59
CA THR A 166 8.29 -8.63 -15.07
C THR A 166 7.33 -7.47 -14.84
N ALA A 167 6.42 -7.21 -15.79
CA ALA A 167 5.41 -6.16 -15.67
C ALA A 167 4.48 -6.42 -14.47
N ILE A 168 3.97 -7.65 -14.33
CA ILE A 168 3.14 -8.05 -13.18
C ILE A 168 3.94 -7.89 -11.88
N LYS A 169 5.14 -8.49 -11.80
CA LYS A 169 5.96 -8.47 -10.59
C LYS A 169 6.34 -7.06 -10.13
N ASN A 170 6.61 -6.15 -11.07
CA ASN A 170 7.11 -4.81 -10.77
C ASN A 170 5.99 -3.76 -10.66
N SER A 171 4.73 -4.12 -10.94
CA SER A 171 3.59 -3.21 -10.78
C SER A 171 3.55 -2.66 -9.36
N CYS A 172 3.50 -1.35 -9.19
CA CYS A 172 3.57 -0.72 -7.88
C CYS A 172 2.20 -0.75 -7.17
N VAL A 173 2.18 -0.39 -5.87
CA VAL A 173 0.92 -0.37 -5.09
C VAL A 173 -0.11 0.60 -5.67
N HIS A 174 0.34 1.63 -6.38
CA HIS A 174 -0.50 2.62 -7.04
C HIS A 174 -1.23 2.02 -8.26
N ASP A 175 -0.55 1.19 -9.05
CA ASP A 175 -1.17 0.48 -10.17
C ASP A 175 -2.25 -0.49 -9.70
N VAL A 176 -2.03 -1.16 -8.57
CA VAL A 176 -3.02 -2.05 -7.95
C VAL A 176 -4.21 -1.25 -7.43
N ARG A 177 -3.96 -0.10 -6.83
CA ARG A 177 -5.05 0.78 -6.39
C ARG A 177 -5.92 1.17 -7.58
N ASP A 178 -5.29 1.64 -8.65
CA ASP A 178 -6.04 2.08 -9.81
C ASP A 178 -6.71 0.90 -10.54
N ALA A 179 -6.16 -0.32 -10.48
CA ALA A 179 -6.82 -1.52 -11.01
C ALA A 179 -8.11 -1.88 -10.24
N VAL A 180 -8.11 -1.69 -8.92
CA VAL A 180 -9.33 -1.83 -8.11
C VAL A 180 -10.32 -0.72 -8.44
N ASP A 181 -9.84 0.51 -8.63
CA ASP A 181 -10.68 1.65 -9.05
C ASP A 181 -11.32 1.41 -10.42
N ASP A 182 -10.58 0.88 -11.40
CA ASP A 182 -11.09 0.57 -12.75
C ASP A 182 -12.30 -0.38 -12.72
N VAL A 183 -12.36 -1.30 -11.73
CA VAL A 183 -13.42 -2.30 -11.60
C VAL A 183 -14.58 -1.80 -10.75
N LEU A 184 -14.30 -1.09 -9.66
CA LEU A 184 -15.32 -0.68 -8.68
C LEU A 184 -15.96 0.68 -8.98
N ARG A 185 -15.44 1.41 -9.96
CA ARG A 185 -15.99 2.70 -10.38
C ARG A 185 -17.46 2.56 -10.79
N ALA A 186 -18.32 3.39 -10.22
CA ALA A 186 -19.75 3.35 -10.50
C ALA A 186 -20.11 3.93 -11.88
N ASN A 187 -19.38 4.97 -12.31
CA ASN A 187 -19.62 5.67 -13.56
C ASN A 187 -18.53 5.36 -14.59
N ASP A 188 -18.93 4.97 -15.79
CA ASP A 188 -18.04 4.70 -16.92
C ASP A 188 -17.42 5.96 -17.57
N GLU A 189 -17.46 7.09 -16.88
CA GLU A 189 -17.00 8.40 -17.36
C GLU A 189 -15.48 8.58 -17.17
N GLY A 190 -14.88 9.37 -18.06
CA GLY A 190 -13.46 9.73 -18.05
C GLY A 190 -12.67 9.17 -19.23
N ASP A 191 -11.45 9.69 -19.43
CA ASP A 191 -10.55 9.21 -20.48
C ASP A 191 -10.04 7.80 -20.15
N TYR A 192 -10.10 6.88 -21.11
CA TYR A 192 -9.61 5.51 -20.97
C TYR A 192 -8.96 5.00 -22.25
N VAL A 193 -8.18 3.93 -22.10
CA VAL A 193 -7.66 3.11 -23.20
C VAL A 193 -8.17 1.67 -23.05
N MET A 194 -8.53 1.04 -24.16
CA MET A 194 -8.92 -0.37 -24.19
C MET A 194 -7.69 -1.26 -24.28
N VAL A 195 -7.57 -2.18 -23.32
CA VAL A 195 -6.47 -3.15 -23.20
C VAL A 195 -7.08 -4.50 -22.90
N LEU A 196 -6.85 -5.50 -23.76
CA LEU A 196 -7.33 -6.89 -23.55
C LEU A 196 -8.83 -6.94 -23.17
N GLY A 197 -9.65 -6.27 -23.97
CA GLY A 197 -11.11 -6.22 -23.80
C GLY A 197 -11.63 -5.40 -22.61
N GLY A 198 -10.78 -4.77 -21.80
CA GLY A 198 -11.21 -3.94 -20.67
C GLY A 198 -10.68 -2.51 -20.72
N LYS A 199 -11.30 -1.62 -19.95
CA LYS A 199 -10.90 -0.21 -19.83
C LYS A 199 -9.77 -0.05 -18.82
N VAL A 200 -8.77 0.76 -19.16
CA VAL A 200 -7.76 1.29 -18.24
C VAL A 200 -7.95 2.80 -18.20
N PHE A 201 -8.41 3.32 -17.07
CA PHE A 201 -8.71 4.75 -16.95
C PHE A 201 -7.47 5.57 -16.64
N LYS A 202 -7.43 6.79 -17.21
CA LYS A 202 -6.37 7.77 -17.00
C LYS A 202 -6.23 8.20 -15.56
N ASP A 203 -7.36 8.62 -15.00
CA ASP A 203 -7.48 9.21 -13.68
C ASP A 203 -8.33 8.31 -12.78
N ALA A 204 -8.05 8.34 -11.49
CA ALA A 204 -8.88 7.67 -10.49
C ALA A 204 -10.27 8.33 -10.43
N SER A 205 -11.30 7.53 -10.18
CA SER A 205 -12.71 7.97 -10.09
C SER A 205 -12.92 9.11 -9.09
N GLY A 206 -12.15 9.12 -8.00
CA GLY A 206 -12.34 10.01 -6.86
C GLY A 206 -13.53 9.63 -5.98
N GLU A 207 -14.21 8.53 -6.29
CA GLU A 207 -15.33 8.00 -5.52
C GLU A 207 -14.84 7.38 -4.20
N GLU A 208 -15.70 7.43 -3.18
CA GLU A 208 -15.41 6.75 -1.92
C GLU A 208 -15.50 5.24 -2.13
N TRP A 209 -14.42 4.55 -1.83
CA TRP A 209 -14.37 3.11 -1.98
C TRP A 209 -15.25 2.40 -0.94
N PRO A 210 -16.00 1.36 -1.35
CA PRO A 210 -16.60 0.45 -0.38
C PRO A 210 -15.50 -0.27 0.41
N LEU A 211 -15.83 -0.76 1.61
CA LEU A 211 -14.82 -1.30 2.52
C LEU A 211 -14.15 -2.56 1.95
N HIS A 212 -14.91 -3.43 1.26
CA HIS A 212 -14.38 -4.66 0.66
C HIS A 212 -13.28 -4.40 -0.39
N ALA A 213 -13.24 -3.22 -1.03
CA ALA A 213 -12.20 -2.80 -1.97
C ALA A 213 -10.78 -2.96 -1.39
N TRP A 214 -10.62 -2.69 -0.09
CA TRP A 214 -9.35 -2.88 0.61
C TRP A 214 -8.92 -4.35 0.66
N GLY A 215 -9.87 -5.28 0.67
CA GLY A 215 -9.61 -6.71 0.51
C GLY A 215 -9.03 -7.06 -0.85
N HIS A 216 -9.45 -6.39 -1.92
CA HIS A 216 -8.89 -6.57 -3.27
C HIS A 216 -7.42 -6.14 -3.31
N MET A 217 -7.15 -4.93 -2.82
CA MET A 217 -5.80 -4.41 -2.67
C MET A 217 -4.90 -5.30 -1.81
N MET A 218 -5.39 -5.75 -0.66
CA MET A 218 -4.60 -6.53 0.31
C MET A 218 -4.23 -7.93 -0.19
N ALA A 219 -5.00 -8.54 -1.09
CA ALA A 219 -4.59 -9.82 -1.65
C ALA A 219 -3.40 -9.71 -2.59
N ILE A 220 -3.33 -8.62 -3.36
CA ILE A 220 -2.26 -8.39 -4.32
C ILE A 220 -1.02 -7.83 -3.60
N TYR A 221 -1.23 -6.90 -2.65
CA TYR A 221 -0.17 -6.26 -1.84
C TYR A 221 -0.34 -6.51 -0.34
N GLN A 222 0.52 -7.35 0.24
CA GLN A 222 0.45 -7.75 1.65
C GLN A 222 1.32 -6.88 2.60
N CYS A 223 1.52 -5.60 2.27
CA CYS A 223 2.29 -4.66 3.11
C CYS A 223 1.44 -3.47 3.53
N TYR A 224 1.13 -3.36 4.82
CA TYR A 224 0.33 -2.26 5.36
C TYR A 224 0.95 -0.89 5.08
N SER A 225 2.27 -0.73 5.21
CA SER A 225 2.94 0.56 4.94
C SER A 225 2.78 0.99 3.48
N CYS A 226 2.90 0.04 2.54
CA CYS A 226 2.74 0.32 1.11
C CYS A 226 1.27 0.66 0.78
N LEU A 227 0.32 -0.11 1.32
CA LEU A 227 -1.10 0.19 1.15
C LEU A 227 -1.46 1.55 1.75
N ARG A 228 -0.95 1.87 2.94
CA ARG A 228 -1.14 3.18 3.57
C ARG A 228 -0.54 4.32 2.75
N SER A 229 0.62 4.12 2.11
CA SER A 229 1.17 5.13 1.22
C SER A 229 0.36 5.32 -0.06
N SER A 230 -0.62 4.46 -0.35
CA SER A 230 -1.60 4.68 -1.42
C SER A 230 -2.84 5.47 -0.96
N CYS A 231 -2.97 5.79 0.32
CA CYS A 231 -4.12 6.54 0.84
C CYS A 231 -3.96 8.04 0.55
N LYS A 232 -5.04 8.67 0.06
CA LYS A 232 -5.10 10.11 -0.25
C LYS A 232 -5.70 10.93 0.90
N THR A 233 -6.58 10.33 1.71
CA THR A 233 -7.29 11.00 2.81
C THR A 233 -7.11 10.26 4.14
N VAL A 234 -7.45 10.90 5.26
CA VAL A 234 -7.47 10.24 6.58
C VAL A 234 -8.58 9.19 6.64
N ASP A 235 -9.71 9.43 5.98
CA ASP A 235 -10.83 8.48 5.91
C ASP A 235 -10.42 7.16 5.26
N GLU A 236 -9.64 7.22 4.18
CA GLU A 236 -9.07 6.02 3.55
C GLU A 236 -8.13 5.25 4.48
N ILE A 237 -7.29 5.95 5.25
CA ILE A 237 -6.41 5.30 6.24
C ILE A 237 -7.25 4.59 7.31
N ILE A 238 -8.34 5.23 7.78
CA ILE A 238 -9.25 4.65 8.75
C ILE A 238 -9.94 3.41 8.16
N ALA A 239 -10.46 3.50 6.93
CA ALA A 239 -11.13 2.40 6.23
C ALA A 239 -10.18 1.20 6.02
N LEU A 240 -8.97 1.44 5.50
CA LEU A 240 -7.93 0.42 5.37
C LEU A 240 -7.64 -0.24 6.72
N THR A 241 -7.42 0.56 7.77
CA THR A 241 -7.07 0.01 9.09
C THR A 241 -8.21 -0.80 9.69
N ARG A 242 -9.45 -0.32 9.56
CA ARG A 242 -10.66 -1.05 9.98
C ARG A 242 -10.76 -2.37 9.26
N PHE A 243 -10.63 -2.39 7.93
CA PHE A 243 -10.68 -3.63 7.17
C PHE A 243 -9.60 -4.62 7.64
N VAL A 244 -8.36 -4.18 7.83
CA VAL A 244 -7.26 -5.03 8.33
C VAL A 244 -7.59 -5.64 9.70
N LEU A 245 -8.09 -4.82 10.63
CA LEU A 245 -8.36 -5.26 12.00
C LEU A 245 -9.62 -6.13 12.12
N PHE A 246 -10.68 -5.85 11.35
CA PHE A 246 -11.91 -6.63 11.36
C PHE A 246 -11.79 -7.93 10.56
N SER A 247 -11.07 -7.91 9.44
CA SER A 247 -10.79 -9.13 8.65
C SER A 247 -9.81 -10.08 9.33
N GLN A 248 -9.10 -9.60 10.37
CA GLN A 248 -8.01 -10.32 11.03
C GLN A 248 -6.93 -10.77 10.04
N THR A 249 -6.81 -10.10 8.89
CA THR A 249 -5.83 -10.47 7.88
C THR A 249 -4.43 -10.19 8.39
N SER A 250 -3.57 -11.21 8.40
CA SER A 250 -2.18 -11.09 8.78
C SER A 250 -1.38 -10.35 7.70
N LEU A 251 -1.33 -9.02 7.77
CA LEU A 251 -0.29 -8.23 7.09
C LEU A 251 0.98 -8.26 7.92
N SER A 252 2.17 -8.07 7.33
CA SER A 252 3.40 -7.92 8.12
C SER A 252 3.22 -6.76 9.12
N LEU A 253 2.93 -7.13 10.38
CA LEU A 253 2.50 -6.21 11.43
C LEU A 253 3.63 -5.30 11.90
N SER A 254 4.88 -5.61 11.54
CA SER A 254 6.04 -4.73 11.69
C SER A 254 5.80 -3.33 11.10
N CYS A 255 4.90 -3.24 10.10
CA CYS A 255 4.52 -2.04 9.38
C CYS A 255 3.34 -1.27 10.02
N LEU A 256 2.51 -1.91 10.83
CA LEU A 256 1.71 -1.21 11.84
C LEU A 256 2.69 -0.85 12.97
N LYS A 257 3.58 0.13 12.72
CA LYS A 257 4.60 0.65 13.66
C LYS A 257 3.99 1.31 14.90
N TYR A 258 3.18 0.57 15.62
CA TYR A 258 2.63 0.87 16.94
C TYR A 258 3.13 -0.19 17.93
N THR A 259 4.38 -0.63 17.71
CA THR A 259 5.17 -1.72 18.30
C THR A 259 5.33 -1.70 19.82
N ASN A 260 4.67 -0.78 20.52
CA ASN A 260 4.80 -0.69 21.98
C ASN A 260 3.69 -1.45 22.72
N GLY A 261 2.72 -2.04 22.01
CA GLY A 261 1.77 -3.00 22.59
C GLY A 261 0.90 -2.43 23.72
N PHE A 262 0.64 -1.11 23.72
CA PHE A 262 -0.21 -0.51 24.74
C PHE A 262 -1.65 -0.99 24.58
N ASP A 263 -2.19 -1.54 25.66
CA ASP A 263 -3.59 -1.91 25.82
C ASP A 263 -4.52 -0.72 25.48
N GLY A 264 -5.42 -0.88 24.50
CA GLY A 264 -6.31 0.18 24.01
C GLY A 264 -5.86 0.88 22.71
N ALA A 265 -4.64 0.64 22.21
CA ALA A 265 -4.14 1.34 21.02
C ALA A 265 -4.90 0.99 19.73
N LYS A 266 -5.44 -0.24 19.63
CA LYS A 266 -6.22 -0.68 18.46
C LYS A 266 -7.55 0.06 18.40
N GLU A 267 -8.20 0.22 19.54
CA GLU A 267 -9.50 0.85 19.71
C GLU A 267 -9.45 2.34 19.36
N LEU A 268 -8.37 3.04 19.73
CA LEU A 268 -8.15 4.43 19.31
C LEU A 268 -8.18 4.57 17.78
N ILE A 269 -7.50 3.65 17.08
CA ILE A 269 -7.38 3.69 15.63
C ILE A 269 -8.69 3.30 14.96
N LEU A 270 -9.35 2.25 15.46
CA LEU A 270 -10.67 1.83 14.98
C LEU A 270 -11.71 2.96 15.11
N ALA A 271 -11.66 3.72 16.20
CA ALA A 271 -12.54 4.85 16.44
C ALA A 271 -12.23 6.08 15.56
N GLY A 272 -11.08 6.08 14.87
CA GLY A 272 -10.70 7.08 13.86
C GLY A 272 -9.46 7.92 14.19
N PHE A 273 -8.81 7.70 15.35
CA PHE A 273 -7.60 8.44 15.72
C PHE A 273 -6.36 7.80 15.10
N ILE A 274 -5.69 8.50 14.18
CA ILE A 274 -4.48 8.03 13.51
C ILE A 274 -3.24 8.65 14.19
N PRO A 275 -2.58 7.95 15.13
CA PRO A 275 -1.37 8.45 15.75
C PRO A 275 -0.20 8.47 14.75
N ARG A 276 0.64 9.50 14.83
CA ARG A 276 1.92 9.58 14.10
C ARG A 276 2.91 8.58 14.67
N THR A 277 3.13 8.65 15.98
CA THR A 277 3.96 7.74 16.78
C THR A 277 3.43 7.73 18.21
N ILE A 278 3.60 6.61 18.91
CA ILE A 278 3.39 6.52 20.36
C ILE A 278 4.77 6.33 20.98
N PRO A 279 5.41 7.38 21.53
CA PRO A 279 6.78 7.26 22.02
C PRO A 279 6.85 6.33 23.24
N LEU A 280 7.96 5.59 23.35
CA LEU A 280 8.34 4.97 24.63
C LEU A 280 8.63 6.10 25.60
N SER A 281 7.84 6.19 26.67
CA SER A 281 7.89 7.33 27.57
C SER A 281 9.07 7.23 28.53
N SER A 282 9.87 8.30 28.61
CA SER A 282 10.73 8.57 29.77
C SER A 282 9.90 8.72 31.04
N PRO A 283 10.47 8.50 32.24
CA PRO A 283 9.73 8.70 33.49
C PRO A 283 9.18 10.12 33.57
N ARG A 284 7.93 10.25 34.02
CA ARG A 284 7.25 11.55 34.20
C ARG A 284 7.96 12.47 35.20
N HIS A 285 8.81 11.89 36.03
CA HIS A 285 9.55 12.58 37.06
C HIS A 285 10.96 11.99 37.18
N SER A 286 11.96 12.86 37.24
CA SER A 286 13.34 12.45 37.48
C SER A 286 14.10 13.53 38.22
N ILE A 287 14.98 13.14 39.14
CA ILE A 287 15.92 14.02 39.81
C ILE A 287 17.33 13.58 39.42
N THR A 288 18.13 14.52 38.92
CA THR A 288 19.54 14.29 38.57
C THR A 288 20.43 15.28 39.30
N CYS A 289 21.65 14.85 39.63
CA CYS A 289 22.69 15.70 40.18
C CYS A 289 23.81 15.81 39.14
N THR A 290 24.18 17.03 38.79
CA THR A 290 25.31 17.30 37.90
C THR A 290 26.34 18.14 38.64
N ASP A 291 27.58 17.70 38.64
CA ASP A 291 28.71 18.51 39.06
C ASP A 291 29.02 19.48 37.92
N SER A 292 28.71 20.77 38.10
CA SER A 292 28.91 21.75 37.04
C SER A 292 30.41 21.96 36.76
N GLY A 293 30.86 21.53 35.59
CA GLY A 293 32.13 21.97 35.02
C GLY A 293 32.16 23.47 34.75
N SER A 294 33.33 24.06 34.98
CA SER A 294 33.84 25.40 34.64
C SER A 294 33.06 26.69 35.02
N TYR A 295 31.74 26.70 35.23
CA TYR A 295 30.99 27.97 35.44
C TYR A 295 30.23 28.12 36.76
N CYS A 296 30.12 27.08 37.60
CA CYS A 296 29.52 27.19 38.93
C CYS A 296 30.19 26.23 39.91
N ALA A 297 30.62 26.73 41.08
CA ALA A 297 31.17 25.88 42.12
C ALA A 297 30.06 25.09 42.84
N GLY A 298 30.11 23.75 42.76
CA GLY A 298 29.30 22.83 43.56
C GLY A 298 28.20 22.07 42.80
N PRO A 299 27.66 20.99 43.41
CA PRO A 299 26.65 20.14 42.80
C PRO A 299 25.37 20.93 42.51
N THR A 300 24.80 20.71 41.34
CA THR A 300 23.50 21.28 40.94
C THR A 300 22.51 20.15 40.80
N TRP A 301 21.41 20.23 41.55
CA TRP A 301 20.31 19.28 41.47
C TRP A 301 19.26 19.82 40.49
N GLU A 302 18.81 18.97 39.57
CA GLU A 302 17.77 19.27 38.60
C GLU A 302 16.62 18.28 38.77
N GLU A 303 15.41 18.79 38.97
CA GLU A 303 14.19 18.00 38.96
C GLU A 303 13.42 18.31 37.68
N THR A 304 13.14 17.27 36.90
CA THR A 304 12.38 17.35 35.66
C THR A 304 11.01 16.71 35.86
N LYS A 305 9.96 17.43 35.47
CA LYS A 305 8.61 16.90 35.33
C LYS A 305 8.23 16.89 33.84
N SER A 306 7.81 15.75 33.34
CA SER A 306 7.46 15.53 31.94
C SER A 306 6.05 14.96 31.82
N ASN A 307 5.28 15.46 30.86
CA ASN A 307 3.97 14.93 30.50
C ASN A 307 4.08 14.05 29.26
N LEU A 308 3.20 13.06 29.21
CA LEU A 308 3.06 12.22 28.03
C LEU A 308 2.30 12.98 26.95
N SER A 309 2.72 12.81 25.70
CA SER A 309 2.09 13.48 24.56
C SER A 309 1.83 12.50 23.43
N LEU A 310 0.69 12.68 22.77
CA LEU A 310 0.27 11.96 21.58
C LEU A 310 -0.08 12.96 20.48
N TYR A 311 0.39 12.67 19.28
CA TYR A 311 0.19 13.47 18.08
C TYR A 311 -0.54 12.59 17.09
N GLY A 312 -1.63 13.10 16.53
CA GLY A 312 -2.40 12.31 15.59
C GLY A 312 -3.38 13.15 14.78
N ALA A 313 -3.91 12.50 13.76
CA ALA A 313 -4.91 13.07 12.88
C ALA A 313 -6.24 12.34 13.05
N LEU A 314 -7.31 13.10 12.85
CA LEU A 314 -8.68 12.59 12.76
C LEU A 314 -9.31 13.08 11.46
N SER A 315 -10.37 12.39 11.04
CA SER A 315 -11.20 12.81 9.92
C SER A 315 -11.84 14.18 10.15
N LEU A 316 -11.96 14.97 9.08
CA LEU A 316 -12.76 16.20 9.07
C LEU A 316 -14.24 15.94 8.82
N ASN A 317 -14.55 14.80 8.21
CA ASN A 317 -15.87 14.43 7.75
C ASN A 317 -16.65 13.65 8.82
N ASP A 318 -15.94 13.03 9.78
CA ASP A 318 -16.56 12.30 10.89
C ASP A 318 -17.01 13.24 12.03
N PRO A 319 -18.32 13.37 12.32
CA PRO A 319 -18.80 14.15 13.46
C PRO A 319 -18.32 13.61 14.82
N LYS A 320 -18.03 12.31 14.92
CA LYS A 320 -17.50 11.69 16.15
C LYS A 320 -16.07 12.15 16.43
N ALA A 321 -15.27 12.40 15.41
CA ALA A 321 -13.93 12.98 15.58
C ALA A 321 -13.98 14.35 16.27
N GLN A 322 -14.87 15.24 15.84
CA GLN A 322 -15.05 16.54 16.50
C GLN A 322 -15.59 16.38 17.93
N ALA A 323 -16.52 15.46 18.15
CA ALA A 323 -17.06 15.17 19.48
C ALA A 323 -15.97 14.66 20.44
N PHE A 324 -15.07 13.81 19.96
CA PHE A 324 -13.91 13.33 20.70
C PHE A 324 -12.95 14.46 21.06
N VAL A 325 -12.57 15.31 20.11
CA VAL A 325 -11.72 16.48 20.39
C VAL A 325 -12.36 17.38 21.45
N ASN A 326 -13.66 17.66 21.33
CA ASN A 326 -14.39 18.48 22.30
C ASN A 326 -14.43 17.85 23.69
N ALA A 327 -14.56 16.52 23.78
CA ALA A 327 -14.49 15.80 25.05
C ALA A 327 -13.08 15.86 25.65
N CYS A 328 -12.03 15.70 24.84
CA CYS A 328 -10.65 15.86 25.27
C CYS A 328 -10.35 17.27 25.78
N ILE A 329 -10.86 18.32 25.12
CA ILE A 329 -10.69 19.72 25.55
C ILE A 329 -11.31 19.96 26.94
N ARG A 330 -12.45 19.31 27.23
CA ARG A 330 -13.15 19.43 28.52
C ARG A 330 -12.57 18.53 29.61
N HIS A 331 -11.70 17.58 29.26
CA HIS A 331 -11.17 16.63 30.24
C HIS A 331 -10.20 17.33 31.21
N PRO A 332 -10.35 17.17 32.53
CA PRO A 332 -9.57 17.92 33.52
C PRO A 332 -8.06 17.66 33.40
N ASP A 333 -7.65 16.44 33.08
CA ASP A 333 -6.23 16.07 32.99
C ASP A 333 -5.57 16.40 31.65
N LEU A 334 -6.33 16.75 30.61
CA LEU A 334 -5.78 16.88 29.26
C LEU A 334 -5.51 18.33 28.89
N MET A 335 -4.35 18.54 28.28
CA MET A 335 -4.01 19.76 27.57
C MET A 335 -4.00 19.45 26.08
N VAL A 336 -4.85 20.14 25.34
CA VAL A 336 -5.14 19.82 23.93
C VAL A 336 -4.77 21.02 23.07
N MET A 337 -4.09 20.75 21.96
CA MET A 337 -4.00 21.65 20.83
C MET A 337 -4.68 20.99 19.63
N VAL A 338 -5.50 21.74 18.89
CA VAL A 338 -6.15 21.23 17.69
C VAL A 338 -6.15 22.29 16.59
N ARG A 339 -6.05 21.84 15.34
CA ARG A 339 -6.16 22.67 14.14
C ARG A 339 -6.94 21.90 13.07
N LYS A 340 -7.90 22.58 12.45
CA LYS A 340 -8.77 22.04 11.41
C LYS A 340 -8.19 22.36 10.03
N GLY A 341 -7.54 21.39 9.39
CA GLY A 341 -6.85 21.59 8.11
C GLY A 341 -5.62 22.48 8.20
N ALA A 342 -4.87 22.60 7.09
CA ALA A 342 -3.62 23.36 7.04
C ALA A 342 -3.76 24.84 7.44
N GLY A 343 -4.84 25.49 6.98
CA GLY A 343 -5.13 26.91 7.21
C GLY A 343 -5.98 27.20 8.45
N GLY A 344 -6.35 26.19 9.24
CA GLY A 344 -7.21 26.37 10.40
C GLY A 344 -6.56 27.13 11.55
N ARG A 345 -7.35 27.89 12.31
CA ARG A 345 -6.89 28.52 13.56
C ARG A 345 -6.56 27.46 14.60
N VAL A 346 -5.45 27.63 15.31
CA VAL A 346 -5.09 26.76 16.44
C VAL A 346 -5.96 27.07 17.65
N ILE A 347 -6.63 26.04 18.17
CA ILE A 347 -7.42 26.07 19.40
C ILE A 347 -6.63 25.34 20.48
N ARG A 348 -6.61 25.89 21.69
CA ARG A 348 -5.93 25.30 22.85
C ARG A 348 -6.93 25.13 24.00
N SER A 349 -6.91 23.99 24.70
CA SER A 349 -7.76 23.80 25.89
C SER A 349 -7.28 24.62 27.10
N ARG A 350 -5.99 24.99 27.11
CA ARG A 350 -5.39 25.85 28.14
C ARG A 350 -4.53 26.94 27.48
N PRO A 351 -4.31 28.09 28.12
CA PRO A 351 -3.40 29.12 27.61
C PRO A 351 -1.99 28.59 27.34
N VAL A 352 -1.55 27.63 28.15
CA VAL A 352 -0.23 27.01 28.08
C VAL A 352 -0.37 25.49 27.99
N VAL A 353 0.16 24.91 26.90
CA VAL A 353 0.34 23.47 26.72
C VAL A 353 1.84 23.18 26.80
N TRP A 354 2.25 22.24 27.64
CA TRP A 354 3.66 21.99 27.96
C TRP A 354 3.96 20.51 28.12
N THR A 355 5.14 20.08 27.67
CA THR A 355 5.58 18.67 27.72
C THR A 355 6.64 18.41 28.77
N SER A 356 7.46 19.40 29.13
CA SER A 356 8.47 19.26 30.18
C SER A 356 8.72 20.57 30.92
N ARG A 357 9.05 20.48 32.21
CA ARG A 357 9.48 21.61 33.05
C ARG A 357 10.63 21.17 33.93
N LYS A 358 11.54 22.09 34.23
CA LYS A 358 12.70 21.83 35.08
C LYS A 358 12.82 22.87 36.17
N ARG A 359 13.14 22.43 37.39
CA ARG A 359 13.58 23.31 38.48
C ARG A 359 14.97 22.87 38.95
N ARG A 360 15.78 23.84 39.38
CA ARG A 360 17.15 23.62 39.81
C ARG A 360 17.38 24.19 41.20
N ALA A 361 18.19 23.50 41.99
CA ALA A 361 18.61 23.94 43.31
C ALA A 361 20.04 23.47 43.64
N ARG A 362 20.64 24.07 44.67
CA ARG A 362 21.98 23.68 45.17
C ARG A 362 21.97 22.45 46.07
N SER A 363 20.80 21.98 46.48
CA SER A 363 20.60 20.76 47.25
C SER A 363 19.33 20.06 46.80
N GLN A 364 19.26 18.74 47.03
CA GLN A 364 18.07 17.97 46.71
C GLN A 364 16.83 18.47 47.48
N SER A 365 16.99 18.80 48.77
CA SER A 365 15.90 19.37 49.58
C SER A 365 15.48 20.77 49.10
N GLY A 366 16.42 21.54 48.55
CA GLY A 366 16.17 22.87 48.01
C GLY A 366 15.21 22.86 46.80
N LEU A 367 15.12 21.75 46.06
CA LEU A 367 14.21 21.62 44.93
C LEU A 367 12.75 21.85 45.32
N ALA A 368 12.32 21.31 46.46
CA ALA A 368 10.93 21.45 46.95
C ALA A 368 10.51 22.90 47.18
N SER A 369 11.47 23.78 47.48
CA SER A 369 11.24 25.22 47.75
C SER A 369 11.12 26.08 46.49
N VAL A 370 11.45 25.54 45.31
CA VAL A 370 11.37 26.25 44.02
C VAL A 370 10.03 25.95 43.34
N PRO A 371 9.14 26.96 43.16
CA PRO A 371 7.86 26.77 42.47
C PRO A 371 8.03 26.50 40.98
N TRP A 372 7.23 25.58 40.43
CA TRP A 372 7.25 25.21 39.01
C TRP A 372 6.76 26.32 38.08
N GLU A 373 5.97 27.28 38.56
CA GLU A 373 5.47 28.40 37.74
C GLU A 373 6.53 29.49 37.51
N LYS A 374 7.60 29.51 38.30
CA LYS A 374 8.67 30.52 38.23
C LYS A 374 9.91 30.04 37.47
N THR A 375 9.93 28.79 37.01
CA THR A 375 11.05 28.21 36.28
C THR A 375 11.10 28.71 34.84
N HIS A 376 12.28 29.09 34.36
CA HIS A 376 12.47 29.56 32.98
C HIS A 376 12.55 28.38 31.98
N ASP A 377 12.89 27.20 32.47
CA ASP A 377 13.07 25.99 31.67
C ASP A 377 11.73 25.22 31.53
N VAL A 378 10.85 25.73 30.66
CA VAL A 378 9.59 25.06 30.29
C VAL A 378 9.54 24.82 28.78
N VAL A 379 9.32 23.57 28.39
CA VAL A 379 9.10 23.19 26.99
C VAL A 379 7.62 23.31 26.67
N HIS A 380 7.27 24.39 25.97
CA HIS A 380 5.92 24.66 25.50
C HIS A 380 5.67 24.07 24.11
N CYS A 381 4.46 23.56 23.89
CA CYS A 381 4.00 23.21 22.56
C CYS A 381 3.69 24.49 21.76
N GLN A 382 4.50 24.77 20.75
CA GLN A 382 4.27 25.85 19.80
C GLN A 382 3.30 25.41 18.68
N ASP A 383 2.70 26.35 17.96
CA ASP A 383 1.71 26.04 16.90
C ASP A 383 2.25 25.12 15.80
N GLY A 384 3.53 25.27 15.46
CA GLY A 384 4.22 24.42 14.48
C GLY A 384 4.29 22.94 14.88
N VAL A 385 4.11 22.59 16.16
CA VAL A 385 4.17 21.19 16.60
C VAL A 385 3.03 20.34 16.04
N LEU A 386 1.90 20.96 15.68
CA LEU A 386 0.76 20.30 15.06
C LEU A 386 1.08 19.76 13.65
N GLU A 387 2.13 20.26 13.00
CA GLU A 387 2.62 19.71 11.73
C GLU A 387 3.10 18.26 11.88
N ALA A 388 3.63 17.90 13.05
CA ALA A 388 4.04 16.54 13.37
C ALA A 388 2.86 15.55 13.45
N ALA A 389 1.62 16.05 13.57
CA ALA A 389 0.43 15.21 13.63
C ALA A 389 -0.03 14.70 12.25
N ARG A 390 0.48 15.26 11.15
CA ARG A 390 0.04 14.91 9.79
C ARG A 390 0.45 13.48 9.42
N PRO A 391 -0.47 12.64 8.95
CA PRO A 391 -0.13 11.32 8.45
C PRO A 391 0.51 11.44 7.06
N SER A 392 1.37 10.48 6.74
CA SER A 392 1.90 10.31 5.39
C SER A 392 0.85 9.64 4.51
N GLY A 393 0.69 10.12 3.27
CA GLY A 393 -0.20 9.57 2.25
C GLY A 393 0.53 9.30 0.92
N TRP A 394 -0.22 9.43 -0.19
CA TRP A 394 0.23 9.25 -1.58
C TRP A 394 1.54 9.97 -1.91
N LYS A 395 2.47 9.28 -2.59
CA LYS A 395 3.79 9.83 -2.99
C LYS A 395 4.55 10.49 -1.83
N HIS A 396 4.39 9.97 -0.61
CA HIS A 396 4.97 10.51 0.62
C HIS A 396 4.54 11.94 0.98
N GLN A 397 3.50 12.48 0.33
CA GLN A 397 2.94 13.77 0.71
C GLN A 397 2.22 13.66 2.05
N GLN A 398 2.28 14.73 2.85
CA GLN A 398 1.55 14.79 4.12
C GLN A 398 0.09 15.16 3.86
N ILE A 399 -0.83 14.40 4.46
CA ILE A 399 -2.27 14.69 4.35
C ILE A 399 -2.59 15.87 5.26
N ALA A 400 -2.78 17.03 4.63
CA ALA A 400 -2.98 18.28 5.35
C ALA A 400 -4.47 18.57 5.64
N ASP A 401 -5.38 17.95 4.89
CA ASP A 401 -6.83 18.07 5.09
C ASP A 401 -7.31 17.09 6.16
N CYS A 402 -6.98 17.40 7.41
CA CYS A 402 -7.36 16.62 8.59
C CYS A 402 -7.53 17.47 9.85
N LEU A 403 -8.17 16.92 10.88
CA LEU A 403 -8.09 17.46 12.24
C LEU A 403 -6.75 17.05 12.85
N MET A 404 -5.81 17.99 12.93
CA MET A 404 -4.51 17.81 13.56
C MET A 404 -4.65 18.01 15.07
N VAL A 405 -4.26 17.02 15.87
CA VAL A 405 -4.42 17.07 17.33
C VAL A 405 -3.11 16.72 18.04
N VAL A 406 -2.79 17.52 19.07
CA VAL A 406 -1.80 17.20 20.09
C VAL A 406 -2.52 17.07 21.43
N LEU A 407 -2.41 15.89 22.03
CA LEU A 407 -2.96 15.56 23.34
C LEU A 407 -1.81 15.39 24.32
N VAL A 408 -1.82 16.17 25.40
CA VAL A 408 -0.82 16.08 26.46
C VAL A 408 -1.51 15.73 27.77
N ASP A 409 -1.10 14.64 28.40
CA ASP A 409 -1.68 14.16 29.64
C ASP A 409 -0.94 14.73 30.86
N GLY A 410 -1.62 15.63 31.57
CA GLY A 410 -1.15 16.22 32.83
C GLY A 410 -1.49 15.37 34.06
N GLY A 411 -2.17 14.24 33.89
CA GLY A 411 -2.49 13.31 34.98
C GLY A 411 -1.30 12.44 35.42
N GLU A 412 -1.59 11.50 36.32
CA GLU A 412 -0.66 10.46 36.76
C GLU A 412 -0.75 9.21 35.87
N GLY A 413 0.15 8.24 36.08
CA GLY A 413 0.18 6.97 35.33
C GLY A 413 1.19 6.91 34.19
N ASN A 414 1.22 5.82 33.44
CA ASN A 414 2.13 5.62 32.30
C ASN A 414 1.41 5.86 30.96
N MET A 415 2.07 5.57 29.84
CA MET A 415 1.48 5.73 28.50
C MET A 415 0.28 4.81 28.26
N GLY A 416 0.26 3.62 28.85
CA GLY A 416 -0.90 2.72 28.80
C GLY A 416 -2.13 3.30 29.50
N ASP A 417 -1.95 3.93 30.67
CA ASP A 417 -3.04 4.61 31.38
C ASP A 417 -3.58 5.80 30.57
N PHE A 418 -2.68 6.53 29.90
CA PHE A 418 -3.08 7.61 29.00
C PHE A 418 -3.87 7.09 27.80
N VAL A 419 -3.42 6.02 27.14
CA VAL A 419 -4.15 5.39 26.03
C VAL A 419 -5.53 4.90 26.48
N ARG A 420 -5.63 4.24 27.64
CA ARG A 420 -6.90 3.79 28.22
C ARG A 420 -7.86 4.96 28.47
N LYS A 421 -7.37 6.07 29.04
CA LYS A 421 -8.15 7.30 29.22
C LYS A 421 -8.72 7.83 27.91
N LEU A 422 -7.94 7.80 26.82
CA LEU A 422 -8.44 8.21 25.50
C LEU A 422 -9.50 7.25 24.95
N VAL A 423 -9.35 5.94 25.18
CA VAL A 423 -10.37 4.95 24.78
C VAL A 423 -11.67 5.16 25.55
N GLU A 424 -11.62 5.44 26.85
CA GLU A 424 -12.81 5.76 27.65
C GLU A 424 -13.55 6.99 27.13
N ILE A 425 -12.82 8.00 26.64
CA ILE A 425 -13.42 9.18 25.99
C ILE A 425 -14.15 8.74 24.71
N TRP A 426 -13.57 7.85 23.91
CA TRP A 426 -14.24 7.29 22.74
C TRP A 426 -15.49 6.49 23.10
N CYS A 427 -15.43 5.62 24.11
CA CYS A 427 -16.61 4.89 24.59
C CYS A 427 -17.76 5.85 24.94
N ARG A 428 -17.47 6.98 25.62
CA ARG A 428 -18.47 8.03 25.90
C ARG A 428 -19.00 8.72 24.64
N VAL A 429 -18.15 8.97 23.65
CA VAL A 429 -18.55 9.59 22.36
C VAL A 429 -19.45 8.66 21.54
N TYR A 430 -19.20 7.35 21.60
CA TYR A 430 -20.02 6.32 20.97
C TYR A 430 -21.22 5.87 21.83
N ARG A 431 -21.26 6.27 23.11
CA ARG A 431 -22.29 5.89 24.10
C ARG A 431 -22.35 4.37 24.32
N VAL A 432 -21.18 3.79 24.53
CA VAL A 432 -20.97 2.37 24.85
C VAL A 432 -20.28 2.25 26.19
N ASP A 433 -20.47 1.12 26.86
CA ASP A 433 -20.02 0.93 28.24
C ASP A 433 -18.54 0.56 28.32
N ASP A 434 -18.04 -0.18 27.33
CA ASP A 434 -16.67 -0.67 27.31
C ASP A 434 -16.04 -0.71 25.91
N ARG A 435 -14.85 -1.32 25.85
CA ARG A 435 -14.05 -1.44 24.63
C ARG A 435 -14.57 -2.50 23.67
N GLU A 436 -15.16 -3.57 24.18
CA GLU A 436 -15.72 -4.65 23.38
C GLU A 436 -16.97 -4.15 22.65
N GLU A 437 -17.84 -3.42 23.35
CA GLU A 437 -18.99 -2.75 22.74
C GLU A 437 -18.57 -1.69 21.72
N LEU A 438 -17.50 -0.93 21.99
CA LEU A 438 -16.95 0.01 21.01
C LEU A 438 -16.54 -0.69 19.72
N TYR A 439 -15.83 -1.82 19.82
CA TYR A 439 -15.46 -2.63 18.67
C TYR A 439 -16.70 -3.11 17.91
N CYS A 440 -17.69 -3.67 18.62
CA CYS A 440 -18.92 -4.17 18.01
C CYS A 440 -19.72 -3.08 17.29
N VAL A 441 -19.83 -1.89 17.87
CA VAL A 441 -20.54 -0.74 17.26
C VAL A 441 -19.83 -0.23 16.01
N LEU A 442 -18.50 -0.31 15.96
CA LEU A 442 -17.70 0.09 14.81
C LEU A 442 -17.71 -0.97 13.68
N GLU A 443 -17.76 -2.26 14.03
CA GLU A 443 -17.78 -3.36 13.05
C GLU A 443 -19.16 -3.55 12.41
N ARG A 444 -20.23 -3.45 13.22
CA ARG A 444 -21.61 -3.81 12.84
C ARG A 444 -22.09 -3.21 11.52
N PRO A 445 -21.89 -1.91 11.22
CA PRO A 445 -22.36 -1.32 9.97
C PRO A 445 -21.81 -2.02 8.72
N PHE A 446 -20.57 -2.50 8.78
CA PHE A 446 -19.92 -3.19 7.66
C PHE A 446 -20.40 -4.63 7.51
N VAL A 447 -20.69 -5.31 8.62
CA VAL A 447 -21.28 -6.66 8.58
C VAL A 447 -22.70 -6.60 8.04
N GLU A 448 -23.51 -5.63 8.50
CA GLU A 448 -24.90 -5.43 8.04
C GLU A 448 -24.97 -5.04 6.56
N ALA A 449 -24.03 -4.24 6.06
CA ALA A 449 -23.88 -3.94 4.64
C ALA A 449 -23.31 -5.13 3.81
N GLY A 450 -22.88 -6.20 4.48
CA GLY A 450 -22.20 -7.34 3.86
C GLY A 450 -20.79 -7.01 3.34
N GLU A 451 -20.22 -5.87 3.71
CA GLU A 451 -18.86 -5.45 3.40
C GLU A 451 -17.80 -6.32 4.09
N LEU A 452 -18.16 -6.92 5.23
CA LEU A 452 -17.36 -7.91 5.95
C LEU A 452 -18.08 -9.25 5.99
N GLU A 453 -17.54 -10.25 5.30
CA GLU A 453 -18.13 -11.59 5.22
C GLU A 453 -17.75 -12.44 6.43
N LYS A 454 -18.75 -13.05 7.08
CA LYS A 454 -18.56 -14.00 8.18
C LYS A 454 -19.04 -15.38 7.75
N CYS A 455 -18.26 -16.41 8.07
CA CYS A 455 -18.56 -17.81 7.80
C CYS A 455 -18.75 -18.54 9.13
N THR A 456 -19.83 -19.31 9.24
CA THR A 456 -20.06 -20.18 10.40
C THR A 456 -19.70 -21.61 10.03
N CYS A 457 -18.71 -22.18 10.72
CA CYS A 457 -18.37 -23.59 10.55
C CYS A 457 -19.51 -24.45 11.08
N CYS A 458 -20.21 -25.17 10.20
CA CYS A 458 -21.32 -26.05 10.58
C CYS A 458 -20.94 -27.18 11.56
N HIS A 459 -19.65 -27.54 11.66
CA HIS A 459 -19.19 -28.59 12.56
C HIS A 459 -18.81 -28.09 13.96
N HIS A 460 -18.41 -26.82 14.08
CA HIS A 460 -17.92 -26.25 15.33
C HIS A 460 -18.84 -25.16 15.90
N GLU A 461 -19.85 -24.71 15.12
CA GLU A 461 -20.71 -23.57 15.42
C GLU A 461 -19.93 -22.25 15.66
N ILE A 462 -18.67 -22.21 15.25
CA ILE A 462 -17.80 -21.04 15.37
C ILE A 462 -17.99 -20.17 14.13
N THR A 463 -18.31 -18.90 14.35
CA THR A 463 -18.35 -17.88 13.30
C THR A 463 -17.02 -17.14 13.24
N PHE A 464 -16.41 -17.09 12.08
CA PHE A 464 -15.14 -16.41 11.83
C PHE A 464 -15.23 -15.55 10.56
N THR A 465 -14.38 -14.53 10.45
CA THR A 465 -14.32 -13.69 9.25
C THR A 465 -13.76 -14.49 8.09
N LEU A 466 -14.42 -14.44 6.93
CA LEU A 466 -13.96 -15.13 5.73
C LEU A 466 -12.60 -14.55 5.31
N PRO A 467 -11.59 -15.38 5.02
CA PRO A 467 -10.27 -14.88 4.66
C PRO A 467 -10.31 -14.15 3.32
N THR A 468 -9.55 -13.06 3.22
CA THR A 468 -9.43 -12.23 2.00
C THR A 468 -8.88 -13.01 0.80
N ILE A 469 -8.08 -14.05 1.05
CA ILE A 469 -7.43 -14.88 0.03
C ILE A 469 -7.85 -16.33 0.23
N HIS A 470 -8.01 -17.06 -0.88
CA HIS A 470 -8.25 -18.49 -0.84
C HIS A 470 -7.02 -19.23 -0.27
N GLY A 471 -7.19 -19.88 0.89
CA GLY A 471 -6.11 -20.64 1.54
C GLY A 471 -5.61 -21.87 0.77
N ASN A 472 -6.39 -22.40 -0.19
CA ASN A 472 -6.01 -23.54 -1.02
C ASN A 472 -5.65 -23.07 -2.42
N VAL A 473 -4.35 -22.99 -2.71
CA VAL A 473 -3.82 -22.53 -4.00
C VAL A 473 -4.26 -23.42 -5.16
N VAL A 474 -4.41 -24.73 -4.95
CA VAL A 474 -4.86 -25.66 -6.02
C VAL A 474 -6.29 -25.36 -6.43
N SER A 475 -7.18 -25.18 -5.45
CA SER A 475 -8.58 -24.81 -5.71
C SER A 475 -8.70 -23.41 -6.31
N ALA A 476 -7.85 -22.47 -5.89
CA ALA A 476 -7.81 -21.14 -6.47
C ALA A 476 -7.30 -21.15 -7.92
N TYR A 477 -6.33 -22.00 -8.22
CA TYR A 477 -5.80 -22.21 -9.55
C TYR A 477 -6.88 -22.79 -10.47
N ASP A 478 -7.55 -23.87 -10.04
CA ASP A 478 -8.66 -24.47 -10.79
C ASP A 478 -9.81 -23.49 -11.02
N SER A 479 -10.15 -22.71 -10.00
CA SER A 479 -11.18 -21.68 -10.11
C SER A 479 -10.85 -20.57 -11.11
N LEU A 480 -9.57 -20.19 -11.24
CA LEU A 480 -9.14 -19.13 -12.14
C LEU A 480 -8.92 -19.65 -13.57
N TRP A 481 -8.29 -20.82 -13.71
CA TRP A 481 -7.83 -21.34 -15.00
C TRP A 481 -8.69 -22.46 -15.59
N GLY A 482 -9.64 -23.00 -14.82
CA GLY A 482 -10.47 -24.13 -15.22
C GLY A 482 -9.70 -25.45 -15.37
N THR A 483 -8.48 -25.51 -14.83
CA THR A 483 -7.59 -26.68 -14.92
C THR A 483 -6.82 -26.86 -13.61
N THR A 484 -6.38 -28.09 -13.33
CA THR A 484 -5.51 -28.35 -12.18
C THR A 484 -4.06 -27.92 -12.46
N PRO A 485 -3.34 -27.39 -11.47
CA PRO A 485 -1.92 -27.09 -11.61
C PRO A 485 -1.11 -28.36 -11.93
N PRO A 486 0.02 -28.25 -12.63
CA PRO A 486 0.88 -29.40 -12.93
C PRO A 486 1.38 -30.12 -11.67
N PRO A 487 1.58 -31.46 -11.70
CA PRO A 487 1.96 -32.25 -10.51
C PRO A 487 3.21 -31.73 -9.80
N TRP A 488 4.24 -31.31 -10.55
CA TRP A 488 5.49 -30.79 -10.01
C TRP A 488 5.30 -29.47 -9.22
N LEU A 489 4.28 -28.68 -9.55
CA LEU A 489 3.92 -27.46 -8.84
C LEU A 489 3.16 -27.78 -7.54
N VAL A 490 2.38 -28.87 -7.53
CA VAL A 490 1.63 -29.37 -6.36
C VAL A 490 2.55 -30.04 -5.33
N GLU A 491 3.58 -30.74 -5.80
CA GLU A 491 4.57 -31.43 -4.95
C GLU A 491 5.52 -30.45 -4.24
N ASN A 492 5.76 -29.27 -4.82
CA ASN A 492 6.57 -28.22 -4.21
C ASN A 492 5.92 -26.83 -4.40
N PRO A 493 4.84 -26.52 -3.66
CA PRO A 493 4.14 -25.23 -3.77
C PRO A 493 5.04 -24.04 -3.36
N ASN A 494 6.17 -24.33 -2.70
CA ASN A 494 7.17 -23.38 -2.26
C ASN A 494 8.29 -23.14 -3.28
N GLN A 495 8.36 -23.90 -4.38
CA GLN A 495 9.37 -23.73 -5.43
C GLN A 495 9.32 -22.34 -6.07
N PHE A 496 8.14 -21.69 -6.03
CA PHE A 496 7.91 -20.32 -6.47
C PHE A 496 7.51 -19.38 -5.33
N ARG A 497 7.86 -19.72 -4.07
CA ARG A 497 7.80 -18.73 -2.98
C ARG A 497 8.87 -17.68 -3.20
N LEU A 498 8.51 -16.43 -2.98
CA LEU A 498 9.46 -15.33 -3.05
C LEU A 498 10.35 -15.37 -1.81
N ALA A 499 11.59 -14.90 -1.92
CA ALA A 499 12.43 -14.58 -0.77
C ALA A 499 11.81 -13.52 0.18
N THR A 500 10.72 -12.87 -0.25
CA THR A 500 9.91 -11.97 0.58
C THR A 500 8.89 -12.69 1.48
N ASP A 501 8.67 -14.00 1.29
CA ASP A 501 7.77 -14.80 2.14
C ASP A 501 8.47 -15.30 3.43
N LEU A 502 9.69 -14.82 3.68
CA LEU A 502 10.50 -15.03 4.89
C LEU A 502 10.60 -13.75 5.72
N PHE A 503 9.49 -13.06 6.00
CA PHE A 503 9.45 -11.95 6.96
C PHE A 503 8.16 -11.88 7.76
#